data_AF-A0A7R9P4M1-F1
#
_entry.id   AF-A0A7R9P4M1-F1
#
_cell.length_a   1.000
_cell.length_b   1.000
_cell.length_c   1.000
_cell.angle_alpha   90.00
_cell.angle_beta   90.00
_cell.angle_gamma   90.00
#
_symmetry.space_group_name_H-M   'P 1'
#
loop_
_entity.id
_entity.type
_entity.pdbx_description
1 polymer ?
#
loop_
_entity_poly.entity_id
_entity_poly.type
_entity_poly.pdbx_seq_one_letter_code
_entity_poly.pdbx_strand_id
1 'polypeptide(L)'
;MYFGYEFQSLAENIDVKDLLNVKERQNMSLPTKKLSGAQNLKRKRKKQGETEKAATFLRVEKSSESSSSELVQHTTEEDLFNISSSDEAHEDEEQHAQEDLAISGMSYAVQNITQEEKLIRIDPTYCAASVSSDEESQQKGVHAKGLDSETCLIPAEGSRPCAANYSFVTECLFLVHHSLNLGFNVCFQKLMQLNQSIGEIQNSRSQNSNMLQTLEEQMKRLMTEYLSLRGALLETSAMEGMSHLHAATATWLVQVVVDEDSAEDREHYFPGSLRPVHFPLSEHASPTLACVPEFLLENLASFLTFVRRFNPRTLEENAERFLNPILTLILTFMDAPHRMLNPHLRARMAECLESFLPHPEERNDLNQLNPNPFGCFHREQLFLTHPHRLHVWKP
;
A
#
# COMPACT_ATOMS: atom_id res chain seq x y z
N MET A 1 30.42 -5.07 4.47
CA MET A 1 31.51 -6.06 4.66
C MET A 1 31.20 -6.92 5.88
N TYR A 2 31.18 -8.24 5.70
CA TYR A 2 31.06 -9.33 6.70
C TYR A 2 29.75 -9.53 7.52
N PHE A 3 28.64 -8.85 7.21
CA PHE A 3 27.35 -9.10 7.90
C PHE A 3 26.52 -10.25 7.33
N GLY A 4 26.75 -10.70 6.08
CA GLY A 4 25.88 -11.70 5.43
C GLY A 4 26.20 -13.17 5.75
N TYR A 5 27.46 -13.50 6.05
CA TYR A 5 27.90 -14.89 6.11
C TYR A 5 27.52 -15.63 7.41
N GLU A 6 27.40 -14.93 8.55
CA GLU A 6 27.02 -15.56 9.83
C GLU A 6 25.50 -15.68 10.03
N PHE A 7 24.69 -14.83 9.38
CA PHE A 7 23.22 -14.94 9.40
C PHE A 7 22.71 -16.21 8.72
N GLN A 8 23.43 -16.71 7.71
CA GLN A 8 23.03 -17.87 6.92
C GLN A 8 23.27 -19.18 7.68
N SER A 9 24.32 -19.24 8.51
CA SER A 9 24.63 -20.41 9.36
C SER A 9 23.63 -20.60 10.52
N LEU A 10 23.01 -19.53 11.03
CA LEU A 10 22.00 -19.64 12.10
C LEU A 10 20.62 -20.03 11.56
N ALA A 11 20.27 -19.62 10.33
CA ALA A 11 19.02 -20.03 9.67
C ALA A 11 19.03 -21.51 9.22
N GLU A 12 20.21 -22.06 8.90
CA GLU A 12 20.39 -23.48 8.53
C GLU A 12 20.25 -24.45 9.72
N ASN A 13 20.30 -23.97 10.97
CA ASN A 13 20.22 -24.79 12.18
C ASN A 13 18.83 -24.83 12.84
N ILE A 14 17.82 -24.20 12.24
CA ILE A 14 16.43 -24.34 12.68
C ILE A 14 15.79 -25.43 11.81
N ASP A 15 15.65 -26.64 12.37
CA ASP A 15 15.06 -27.78 11.67
C ASP A 15 13.60 -27.45 11.30
N VAL A 16 13.34 -27.32 9.99
CA VAL A 16 12.00 -27.06 9.41
C VAL A 16 11.00 -28.14 9.83
N LYS A 17 11.45 -29.32 10.30
CA LYS A 17 10.58 -30.36 10.86
C LYS A 17 9.96 -29.98 12.22
N ASP A 18 10.57 -29.09 13.00
CA ASP A 18 9.98 -28.66 14.28
C ASP A 18 8.79 -27.71 14.08
N LEU A 19 8.74 -26.97 12.96
CA LEU A 19 7.58 -26.14 12.59
C LEU A 19 6.44 -26.96 11.97
N LEU A 20 6.75 -28.09 11.30
CA LEU A 20 5.74 -28.97 10.69
C LEU A 20 5.11 -29.96 11.68
N ASN A 21 5.80 -30.29 12.78
CA ASN A 21 5.30 -31.23 13.80
C ASN A 21 4.15 -30.71 14.69
N VAL A 22 3.82 -29.42 14.61
CA VAL A 22 2.67 -28.84 15.35
C VAL A 22 1.33 -29.21 14.69
N LYS A 23 1.31 -29.46 13.37
CA LYS A 23 0.08 -29.80 12.64
C LYS A 23 -0.32 -31.28 12.69
N GLU A 24 0.61 -32.20 12.99
CA GLU A 24 0.33 -33.65 12.98
C GLU A 24 -0.13 -34.24 14.32
N ARG A 25 -0.06 -33.47 15.43
CA ARG A 25 -0.54 -33.95 16.74
C ARG A 25 -2.05 -33.88 16.96
N GLN A 26 -2.84 -33.39 15.99
CA GLN A 26 -4.30 -33.30 16.13
C GLN A 26 -5.09 -34.47 15.51
N ASN A 27 -4.46 -35.46 14.88
CA ASN A 27 -5.20 -36.57 14.25
C ASN A 27 -4.67 -37.95 14.64
N MET A 28 -5.19 -38.53 15.73
CA MET A 28 -5.35 -39.99 15.94
C MET A 28 -6.33 -40.34 17.09
N SER A 29 -7.58 -40.71 16.71
CA SER A 29 -8.54 -41.75 17.21
C SER A 29 -8.42 -42.28 18.68
N LEU A 30 -9.43 -42.49 19.55
CA LEU A 30 -10.80 -43.12 19.56
C LEU A 30 -11.34 -43.06 21.06
N PRO A 31 -12.55 -43.55 21.52
CA PRO A 31 -13.67 -44.24 20.86
C PRO A 31 -15.10 -43.69 21.20
N THR A 32 -16.08 -44.32 20.54
CA THR A 32 -17.54 -44.18 20.60
C THR A 32 -18.20 -44.31 21.98
N LYS A 33 -19.17 -43.42 22.28
CA LYS A 33 -20.39 -43.73 23.05
C LYS A 33 -21.56 -42.83 22.63
N LYS A 34 -22.70 -43.48 22.38
CA LYS A 34 -24.01 -42.92 22.00
C LYS A 34 -24.55 -41.97 23.08
N LEU A 35 -25.17 -40.84 22.69
CA LEU A 35 -26.51 -40.42 23.13
C LEU A 35 -26.92 -39.03 22.58
N SER A 36 -28.22 -38.91 22.25
CA SER A 36 -29.02 -37.70 22.04
C SER A 36 -28.99 -37.01 20.67
N GLY A 37 -29.76 -37.58 19.76
CA GLY A 37 -30.27 -36.88 18.58
C GLY A 37 -31.45 -35.98 18.94
N ALA A 38 -31.22 -34.67 18.97
CA ALA A 38 -32.26 -33.63 18.89
C ALA A 38 -31.69 -32.25 18.46
N GLN A 39 -30.40 -31.99 18.69
CA GLN A 39 -29.77 -30.69 18.37
C GLN A 39 -29.25 -30.59 16.92
N ASN A 40 -28.98 -31.70 16.23
CA ASN A 40 -28.42 -31.69 14.88
C ASN A 40 -29.43 -31.40 13.76
N LEU A 41 -30.74 -31.52 14.01
CA LEU A 41 -31.76 -31.21 12.99
C LEU A 41 -32.06 -29.70 12.90
N LYS A 42 -31.83 -28.93 13.97
CA LYS A 42 -31.98 -27.46 13.96
C LYS A 42 -30.78 -26.75 13.32
N ARG A 43 -29.55 -27.25 13.53
CA ARG A 43 -28.34 -26.68 12.89
C ARG A 43 -28.28 -26.92 11.38
N LYS A 44 -28.81 -28.05 10.89
CA LYS A 44 -28.82 -28.36 9.45
C LYS A 44 -29.84 -27.53 8.65
N ARG A 45 -30.97 -27.15 9.27
CA ARG A 45 -31.95 -26.22 8.67
C ARG A 45 -31.50 -24.76 8.67
N LYS A 46 -30.68 -24.33 9.64
CA LYS A 46 -30.08 -22.98 9.66
C LYS A 46 -29.02 -22.80 8.58
N LYS A 47 -28.11 -23.77 8.42
CA LYS A 47 -27.08 -23.76 7.36
C LYS A 47 -27.66 -23.82 5.94
N GLN A 48 -28.79 -24.52 5.73
CA GLN A 48 -29.39 -24.63 4.39
C GLN A 48 -30.16 -23.38 3.97
N GLY A 49 -30.74 -22.63 4.92
CA GLY A 49 -31.33 -21.32 4.67
C GLY A 49 -30.30 -20.19 4.50
N GLU A 50 -29.11 -20.32 5.09
CA GLU A 50 -27.99 -19.37 4.91
C GLU A 50 -27.30 -19.53 3.54
N THR A 51 -27.20 -20.76 3.01
CA THR A 51 -26.67 -21.00 1.66
C THR A 51 -27.60 -20.54 0.53
N GLU A 52 -28.92 -20.59 0.72
CA GLU A 52 -29.88 -20.03 -0.25
C GLU A 52 -29.91 -18.49 -0.23
N LYS A 53 -29.66 -17.87 0.92
CA LYS A 53 -29.49 -16.41 1.04
C LYS A 53 -28.20 -15.91 0.39
N ALA A 54 -27.08 -16.64 0.56
CA ALA A 54 -25.82 -16.34 -0.11
C ALA A 54 -25.91 -16.47 -1.64
N ALA A 55 -26.64 -17.48 -2.15
CA ALA A 55 -26.87 -17.65 -3.58
C ALA A 55 -27.82 -16.59 -4.18
N THR A 56 -28.68 -15.99 -3.35
CA THR A 56 -29.55 -14.87 -3.77
C THR A 56 -28.78 -13.55 -3.73
N PHE A 57 -27.85 -13.35 -2.79
CA PHE A 57 -26.93 -12.20 -2.74
C PHE A 57 -26.03 -12.10 -3.99
N LEU A 58 -25.53 -13.23 -4.50
CA LEU A 58 -24.73 -13.29 -5.72
C LEU A 58 -25.53 -13.04 -7.02
N ARG A 59 -26.87 -12.92 -6.95
CA ARG A 59 -27.73 -12.74 -8.13
C ARG A 59 -28.29 -11.32 -8.28
N VAL A 60 -28.17 -10.47 -7.26
CA VAL A 60 -28.78 -9.13 -7.26
C VAL A 60 -27.89 -8.06 -7.93
N GLU A 61 -26.58 -8.23 -8.02
CA GLU A 61 -25.69 -7.25 -8.70
C GLU A 61 -25.76 -7.24 -10.24
N LYS A 62 -26.52 -8.14 -10.87
CA LYS A 62 -26.81 -8.01 -12.31
C LYS A 62 -28.01 -7.10 -12.62
N SER A 63 -28.59 -6.45 -11.63
CA SER A 63 -29.67 -5.49 -11.83
C SER A 63 -29.63 -4.35 -10.82
N SER A 64 -29.49 -3.13 -11.35
CA SER A 64 -29.69 -1.80 -10.75
C SER A 64 -28.59 -1.21 -9.85
N GLU A 65 -28.18 0.01 -10.23
CA GLU A 65 -27.13 0.89 -9.68
C GLU A 65 -27.45 1.51 -8.29
N SER A 66 -28.31 0.91 -7.46
CA SER A 66 -28.79 1.58 -6.22
C SER A 66 -28.30 0.99 -4.89
N SER A 67 -27.37 0.02 -4.87
CA SER A 67 -27.01 -0.71 -3.64
C SER A 67 -25.56 -0.55 -3.16
N SER A 68 -24.76 0.33 -3.77
CA SER A 68 -23.34 0.49 -3.38
C SER A 68 -23.12 1.29 -2.07
N SER A 69 -24.17 1.83 -1.44
CA SER A 69 -24.09 2.69 -0.26
C SER A 69 -24.16 1.98 1.10
N GLU A 70 -24.47 0.68 1.14
CA GLU A 70 -24.67 -0.05 2.42
C GLU A 70 -23.40 -0.68 3.01
N LEU A 71 -22.24 -0.64 2.32
CA LEU A 71 -21.04 -1.37 2.77
C LEU A 71 -20.17 -0.64 3.82
N VAL A 72 -20.50 0.59 4.21
CA VAL A 72 -19.62 1.45 5.05
C VAL A 72 -20.19 1.71 6.46
N GLN A 73 -21.40 1.23 6.79
CA GLN A 73 -22.10 1.67 8.01
C GLN A 73 -21.77 0.97 9.34
N HIS A 74 -20.74 0.13 9.44
CA HIS A 74 -20.39 -0.47 10.74
C HIS A 74 -18.89 -0.44 11.03
N THR A 75 -18.42 0.69 11.55
CA THR A 75 -17.28 0.79 12.47
C THR A 75 -17.31 2.18 13.12
N THR A 76 -17.95 2.30 14.28
CA THR A 76 -17.95 3.52 15.10
C THR A 76 -17.18 3.28 16.40
N GLU A 77 -16.36 4.27 16.78
CA GLU A 77 -15.28 4.29 17.78
C GLU A 77 -15.65 4.09 19.28
N GLU A 78 -16.82 3.58 19.65
CA GLU A 78 -17.26 3.60 21.07
C GLU A 78 -17.04 2.34 21.92
N ASP A 79 -16.49 1.23 21.38
CA ASP A 79 -16.36 -0.02 22.15
C ASP A 79 -14.97 -0.31 22.76
N LEU A 80 -14.01 0.63 22.70
CA LEU A 80 -12.61 0.37 23.12
C LEU A 80 -12.30 0.50 24.63
N PHE A 81 -13.28 0.66 25.53
CA PHE A 81 -13.00 0.77 26.97
C PHE A 81 -14.04 0.09 27.87
N ASN A 82 -13.97 -1.25 28.01
CA ASN A 82 -14.05 -1.91 29.33
C ASN A 82 -13.74 -3.42 29.22
N ILE A 83 -12.58 -3.84 29.71
CA ILE A 83 -12.17 -5.25 29.76
C ILE A 83 -12.67 -5.89 31.05
N SER A 84 -13.34 -7.05 30.96
CA SER A 84 -13.16 -8.09 31.97
C SER A 84 -13.25 -9.50 31.40
N SER A 85 -12.06 -10.08 31.17
CA SER A 85 -11.70 -11.50 31.29
C SER A 85 -12.75 -12.54 30.87
N SER A 86 -12.63 -13.06 29.64
CA SER A 86 -12.76 -14.50 29.28
C SER A 86 -12.80 -14.77 27.74
N ASP A 87 -12.15 -14.01 26.84
CA ASP A 87 -12.42 -14.20 25.38
C ASP A 87 -11.20 -14.09 24.42
N GLU A 88 -9.98 -14.40 24.88
CA GLU A 88 -8.76 -14.28 24.03
C GLU A 88 -8.75 -15.19 22.78
N ALA A 89 -9.53 -16.28 22.73
CA ALA A 89 -9.53 -17.19 21.57
C ALA A 89 -10.56 -16.81 20.48
N HIS A 90 -11.53 -15.95 20.79
CA HIS A 90 -12.53 -15.47 19.83
C HIS A 90 -12.12 -14.13 19.19
N GLU A 91 -11.37 -13.30 19.91
CA GLU A 91 -10.83 -12.03 19.39
C GLU A 91 -9.79 -12.25 18.28
N ASP A 92 -8.94 -13.27 18.37
CA ASP A 92 -7.93 -13.59 17.34
C ASP A 92 -8.58 -14.05 16.01
N GLU A 93 -9.69 -14.80 16.07
CA GLU A 93 -10.41 -15.28 14.88
C GLU A 93 -11.19 -14.16 14.18
N GLU A 94 -11.71 -13.20 14.96
CA GLU A 94 -12.44 -12.04 14.46
C GLU A 94 -11.50 -10.96 13.90
N GLN A 95 -10.35 -10.72 14.54
CA GLN A 95 -9.29 -9.84 14.02
C GLN A 95 -8.71 -10.35 12.70
N HIS A 96 -8.39 -11.65 12.60
CA HIS A 96 -7.88 -12.21 11.34
C HIS A 96 -8.92 -12.16 10.21
N ALA A 97 -10.21 -12.36 10.50
CA ALA A 97 -11.27 -12.22 9.51
C ALA A 97 -11.43 -10.76 9.04
N GLN A 98 -11.21 -9.79 9.93
CA GLN A 98 -11.31 -8.36 9.64
C GLN A 98 -10.08 -7.85 8.86
N GLU A 99 -8.89 -8.38 9.16
CA GLU A 99 -7.65 -8.17 8.39
C GLU A 99 -7.75 -8.74 6.96
N ASP A 100 -8.25 -9.97 6.81
CA ASP A 100 -8.45 -10.61 5.50
C ASP A 100 -9.50 -9.86 4.66
N LEU A 101 -10.56 -9.33 5.30
CA LEU A 101 -11.58 -8.51 4.63
C LEU A 101 -11.02 -7.16 4.19
N ALA A 102 -10.14 -6.54 4.99
CA ALA A 102 -9.47 -5.29 4.66
C ALA A 102 -8.49 -5.46 3.49
N ILE A 103 -7.69 -6.54 3.48
CA ILE A 103 -6.75 -6.86 2.39
C ILE A 103 -7.52 -7.15 1.09
N SER A 104 -8.58 -7.94 1.16
CA SER A 104 -9.46 -8.25 0.01
C SER A 104 -10.16 -7.00 -0.53
N GLY A 105 -10.70 -6.16 0.36
CA GLY A 105 -11.33 -4.89 0.02
C GLY A 105 -10.37 -3.90 -0.64
N MET A 106 -9.15 -3.78 -0.12
CA MET A 106 -8.09 -2.98 -0.74
C MET A 106 -7.71 -3.51 -2.12
N SER A 107 -7.58 -4.83 -2.29
CA SER A 107 -7.25 -5.43 -3.59
C SER A 107 -8.32 -5.14 -4.65
N TYR A 108 -9.60 -5.26 -4.31
CA TYR A 108 -10.71 -4.94 -5.21
C TYR A 108 -10.81 -3.44 -5.52
N ALA A 109 -10.63 -2.57 -4.53
CA ALA A 109 -10.60 -1.13 -4.73
C ALA A 109 -9.47 -0.72 -5.69
N VAL A 110 -8.26 -1.24 -5.47
CA VAL A 110 -7.10 -1.00 -6.33
C VAL A 110 -7.36 -1.48 -7.77
N GLN A 111 -7.90 -2.69 -7.95
CA GLN A 111 -8.24 -3.20 -9.29
C GLN A 111 -9.26 -2.33 -10.01
N ASN A 112 -10.21 -1.73 -9.27
CA ASN A 112 -11.22 -0.85 -9.85
C ASN A 112 -10.69 0.55 -10.20
N ILE A 113 -9.81 1.12 -9.38
CA ILE A 113 -9.25 2.48 -9.58
C ILE A 113 -8.24 2.49 -10.73
N THR A 114 -7.48 1.41 -10.90
CA THR A 114 -6.35 1.33 -11.84
C THR A 114 -6.76 1.17 -13.32
N GLN A 115 -8.05 1.19 -13.63
CA GLN A 115 -8.55 1.22 -15.01
C GLN A 115 -8.37 2.63 -15.61
N GLU A 116 -7.68 2.73 -16.75
CA GLU A 116 -7.32 4.02 -17.39
C GLU A 116 -8.51 4.97 -17.59
N GLU A 117 -9.68 4.46 -17.96
CA GLU A 117 -10.90 5.25 -18.16
C GLU A 117 -11.46 5.88 -16.88
N LYS A 118 -11.24 5.21 -15.74
CA LYS A 118 -11.68 5.68 -14.41
C LYS A 118 -10.66 6.60 -13.78
N LEU A 119 -9.37 6.39 -14.08
CA LEU A 119 -8.26 7.17 -13.56
C LEU A 119 -8.38 8.67 -13.89
N ILE A 120 -8.76 9.00 -15.12
CA ILE A 120 -8.96 10.39 -15.58
C ILE A 120 -10.21 11.07 -15.01
N ARG A 121 -11.07 10.34 -14.29
CA ARG A 121 -12.26 10.85 -13.60
C ARG A 121 -12.02 11.16 -12.13
N ILE A 122 -10.81 10.87 -11.64
CA ILE A 122 -10.43 11.18 -10.26
C ILE A 122 -10.21 12.68 -10.17
N ASP A 123 -10.94 13.29 -9.24
CA ASP A 123 -10.91 14.73 -9.03
C ASP A 123 -9.82 15.11 -7.99
N PRO A 124 -8.84 15.97 -8.37
CA PRO A 124 -7.77 16.39 -7.47
C PRO A 124 -8.23 17.27 -6.30
N THR A 125 -9.44 17.83 -6.34
CA THR A 125 -9.91 18.73 -5.28
C THR A 125 -10.53 18.05 -4.08
N TYR A 126 -10.57 16.71 -4.04
CA TYR A 126 -11.21 15.95 -2.96
C TYR A 126 -10.68 16.32 -1.57
N CYS A 127 -9.36 16.43 -1.40
CA CYS A 127 -8.75 16.82 -0.13
C CYS A 127 -8.87 18.33 0.18
N ALA A 128 -9.54 19.13 -0.65
CA ALA A 128 -9.93 20.49 -0.28
C ALA A 128 -11.34 20.57 0.30
N ALA A 129 -12.15 19.52 0.15
CA ALA A 129 -13.52 19.51 0.63
C ALA A 129 -13.57 19.28 2.14
N SER A 130 -14.03 20.28 2.88
CA SER A 130 -14.42 20.14 4.29
C SER A 130 -15.91 19.85 4.39
N VAL A 131 -16.28 18.88 5.22
CA VAL A 131 -17.67 18.50 5.48
C VAL A 131 -17.95 18.56 6.98
N SER A 132 -19.09 19.14 7.38
CA SER A 132 -19.44 19.33 8.80
C SER A 132 -20.56 18.39 9.28
N SER A 133 -21.38 17.82 8.38
CA SER A 133 -22.45 16.90 8.75
C SER A 133 -22.46 15.63 7.88
N ASP A 134 -23.05 14.55 8.40
CA ASP A 134 -23.13 13.28 7.69
C ASP A 134 -24.06 13.37 6.46
N GLU A 135 -25.09 14.23 6.48
CA GLU A 135 -25.93 14.46 5.30
C GLU A 135 -25.15 15.19 4.19
N GLU A 136 -24.31 16.17 4.55
CA GLU A 136 -23.44 16.87 3.61
C GLU A 136 -22.38 15.91 3.04
N SER A 137 -21.86 15.01 3.88
CA SER A 137 -20.92 13.95 3.49
C SER A 137 -21.49 13.07 2.39
N GLN A 138 -22.72 12.57 2.58
CA GLN A 138 -23.42 11.73 1.60
C GLN A 138 -23.75 12.48 0.31
N GLN A 139 -24.15 13.76 0.40
CA GLN A 139 -24.50 14.55 -0.77
C GLN A 139 -23.29 14.90 -1.63
N LYS A 140 -22.15 15.23 -1.00
CA LYS A 140 -20.91 15.58 -1.70
C LYS A 140 -20.08 14.34 -2.09
N GLY A 141 -20.33 13.19 -1.46
CA GLY A 141 -19.50 11.99 -1.64
C GLY A 141 -18.13 12.14 -0.97
N VAL A 142 -18.07 12.74 0.22
CA VAL A 142 -16.83 12.94 1.01
C VAL A 142 -17.02 12.36 2.40
N HIS A 143 -16.58 11.12 2.59
CA HIS A 143 -16.68 10.38 3.85
C HIS A 143 -15.34 10.36 4.63
N ALA A 144 -14.22 10.61 3.95
CA ALA A 144 -12.91 10.73 4.58
C ALA A 144 -12.79 12.04 5.36
N LYS A 145 -12.65 11.96 6.69
CA LYS A 145 -12.51 13.12 7.58
C LYS A 145 -11.03 13.48 7.77
N GLY A 146 -10.72 14.77 7.89
CA GLY A 146 -9.39 15.28 8.24
C GLY A 146 -8.41 15.44 7.07
N LEU A 147 -8.75 14.98 5.86
CA LEU A 147 -7.89 15.13 4.67
C LEU A 147 -7.73 16.60 4.23
N ASP A 148 -8.65 17.48 4.63
CA ASP A 148 -8.58 18.92 4.41
C ASP A 148 -7.43 19.61 5.13
N SER A 149 -6.96 19.00 6.24
CA SER A 149 -5.84 19.48 7.04
C SER A 149 -4.46 19.05 6.54
N GLU A 150 -4.40 18.17 5.54
CA GLU A 150 -3.15 17.64 5.01
C GLU A 150 -2.34 18.70 4.25
N THR A 151 -1.01 18.58 4.34
CA THR A 151 -0.10 19.41 3.55
C THR A 151 -0.20 19.04 2.08
N CYS A 152 -0.24 20.03 1.19
CA CYS A 152 -0.43 19.85 -0.25
C CYS A 152 0.83 20.24 -1.05
N LEU A 153 0.96 19.70 -2.26
CA LEU A 153 2.14 19.87 -3.12
C LEU A 153 2.54 21.34 -3.34
N ILE A 154 1.53 22.22 -3.41
CA ILE A 154 1.71 23.67 -3.39
C ILE A 154 0.82 24.28 -2.30
N PRO A 155 1.24 25.37 -1.64
CA PRO A 155 0.42 26.10 -0.70
C PRO A 155 -0.74 26.79 -1.43
N ALA A 156 -1.87 26.91 -0.77
CA ALA A 156 -3.01 27.65 -1.30
C ALA A 156 -2.76 29.16 -1.15
N GLU A 157 -2.74 29.90 -2.25
CA GLU A 157 -2.65 31.38 -2.25
C GLU A 157 -4.02 32.04 -1.94
N GLY A 158 -5.06 31.25 -1.69
CA GLY A 158 -6.44 31.68 -1.42
C GLY A 158 -7.34 30.50 -1.05
N SER A 159 -8.63 30.57 -1.38
CA SER A 159 -9.53 29.41 -1.26
C SER A 159 -9.13 28.34 -2.27
N ARG A 160 -8.90 27.11 -1.81
CA ARG A 160 -8.64 25.96 -2.66
C ARG A 160 -9.84 25.71 -3.59
N PRO A 161 -9.63 25.39 -4.89
CA PRO A 161 -10.72 24.97 -5.77
C PRO A 161 -11.38 23.71 -5.20
N CYS A 162 -12.70 23.60 -5.35
CA CYS A 162 -13.49 22.50 -4.80
C CYS A 162 -14.67 22.18 -5.73
N ALA A 163 -14.78 20.92 -6.13
CA ALA A 163 -15.90 20.41 -6.91
C ALA A 163 -17.19 20.35 -6.07
N ALA A 164 -18.35 20.32 -6.75
CA ALA A 164 -19.65 20.24 -6.09
C ALA A 164 -19.89 18.87 -5.43
N ASN A 165 -19.44 17.80 -6.09
CA ASN A 165 -19.57 16.42 -5.65
C ASN A 165 -18.42 15.56 -6.21
N TYR A 166 -18.19 14.42 -5.57
CA TYR A 166 -17.09 13.52 -5.88
C TYR A 166 -17.58 12.11 -6.20
N SER A 167 -16.86 11.45 -7.09
CA SER A 167 -17.15 10.06 -7.44
C SER A 167 -16.60 9.11 -6.38
N PHE A 168 -17.23 7.93 -6.25
CA PHE A 168 -16.71 6.84 -5.42
C PHE A 168 -15.26 6.48 -5.76
N VAL A 169 -14.88 6.50 -7.05
CA VAL A 169 -13.50 6.20 -7.49
C VAL A 169 -12.53 7.23 -6.95
N THR A 170 -12.91 8.51 -6.94
CA THR A 170 -12.11 9.60 -6.36
C THR A 170 -11.85 9.32 -4.89
N GLU A 171 -12.91 9.09 -4.13
CA GLU A 171 -12.83 8.81 -2.70
C GLU A 171 -11.97 7.56 -2.39
N CYS A 172 -12.18 6.47 -3.12
CA CYS A 172 -11.40 5.25 -2.90
C CYS A 172 -9.89 5.45 -3.12
N LEU A 173 -9.48 6.26 -4.11
CA LEU A 173 -8.05 6.54 -4.32
C LEU A 173 -7.43 7.16 -3.06
N PHE A 174 -8.06 8.21 -2.53
CA PHE A 174 -7.54 8.93 -1.37
C PHE A 174 -7.60 8.07 -0.10
N LEU A 175 -8.69 7.32 0.11
CA LEU A 175 -8.82 6.41 1.25
C LEU A 175 -7.78 5.29 1.22
N VAL A 176 -7.50 4.71 0.06
CA VAL A 176 -6.47 3.66 -0.06
C VAL A 176 -5.08 4.24 0.21
N HIS A 177 -4.75 5.44 -0.29
CA HIS A 177 -3.47 6.05 0.06
C HIS A 177 -3.39 6.48 1.53
N HIS A 178 -4.50 6.90 2.12
CA HIS A 178 -4.55 7.22 3.55
C HIS A 178 -4.34 5.95 4.40
N SER A 179 -4.92 4.80 4.00
CA SER A 179 -4.69 3.52 4.68
C SER A 179 -3.25 3.03 4.54
N LEU A 180 -2.57 3.31 3.41
CA LEU A 180 -1.13 3.05 3.28
C LEU A 180 -0.30 3.87 4.27
N ASN A 181 -0.71 5.11 4.55
CA ASN A 181 0.01 5.96 5.49
C ASN A 181 -0.13 5.46 6.93
N LEU A 182 -1.35 5.07 7.32
CA LEU A 182 -1.64 4.58 8.67
C LEU A 182 -1.22 3.12 8.90
N GLY A 183 -1.17 2.30 7.84
CA GLY A 183 -0.87 0.88 7.92
C GLY A 183 0.52 0.54 7.41
N PHE A 184 0.70 0.53 6.09
CA PHE A 184 1.94 0.07 5.44
C PHE A 184 3.17 0.85 5.91
N ASN A 185 3.12 2.18 5.92
CA ASN A 185 4.27 3.01 6.32
C ASN A 185 4.67 2.77 7.78
N VAL A 186 3.70 2.64 8.68
CA VAL A 186 3.94 2.33 10.10
C VAL A 186 4.62 0.97 10.25
N CYS A 187 4.09 -0.05 9.57
CA CYS A 187 4.69 -1.38 9.55
C CYS A 187 6.09 -1.38 8.95
N PHE A 188 6.32 -0.65 7.87
CA PHE A 188 7.63 -0.54 7.23
C PHE A 188 8.66 0.15 8.16
N GLN A 189 8.28 1.25 8.82
CA GLN A 189 9.14 1.91 9.81
C GLN A 189 9.49 0.96 10.96
N LYS A 190 8.52 0.22 11.49
CA LYS A 190 8.75 -0.79 12.53
C LYS A 190 9.71 -1.88 12.05
N LEU A 191 9.58 -2.33 10.80
CA LEU A 191 10.49 -3.30 10.20
C LEU A 191 11.93 -2.78 10.12
N MET A 192 12.12 -1.50 9.78
CA MET A 192 13.43 -0.84 9.79
C MET A 192 14.04 -0.78 11.19
N GLN A 193 13.24 -0.41 12.20
CA GLN A 193 13.68 -0.34 13.60
C GLN A 193 14.09 -1.72 14.13
N LEU A 194 13.33 -2.78 13.80
CA LEU A 194 13.68 -4.16 14.14
C LEU A 194 15.01 -4.58 13.50
N ASN A 195 15.22 -4.26 12.22
CA ASN A 195 16.46 -4.55 11.51
C ASN A 195 17.67 -3.87 12.16
N GLN A 196 17.53 -2.60 12.56
CA GLN A 196 18.57 -1.87 13.29
C GLN A 196 18.86 -2.52 14.66
N SER A 197 17.80 -2.84 15.43
CA SER A 197 17.92 -3.43 16.77
C SER A 197 18.62 -4.79 16.74
N ILE A 198 18.34 -5.60 15.70
CA ILE A 198 19.05 -6.87 15.47
C ILE A 198 20.54 -6.63 15.25
N GLY A 199 20.91 -5.64 14.42
CA GLY A 199 22.32 -5.28 14.17
C GLY A 199 23.04 -4.80 15.45
N GLU A 200 22.37 -4.02 16.29
CA GLU A 200 22.91 -3.55 17.58
C GLU A 200 23.18 -4.70 18.55
N ILE A 201 22.26 -5.66 18.64
CA ILE A 201 22.41 -6.87 19.46
C ILE A 201 23.56 -7.75 18.96
N GLN A 202 23.70 -7.91 17.64
CA GLN A 202 24.79 -8.69 17.07
C GLN A 202 26.15 -8.09 17.39
N ASN A 203 26.29 -6.77 17.23
CA ASN A 203 27.52 -6.07 17.58
C ASN A 203 27.84 -6.20 19.09
N SER A 204 26.80 -6.19 19.93
CA SER A 204 26.93 -6.37 21.39
C SER A 204 27.34 -7.79 21.76
N ARG A 205 26.90 -8.81 21.01
CA ARG A 205 27.24 -10.23 21.20
C ARG A 205 28.71 -10.48 20.97
N SER A 206 29.29 -9.84 19.96
CA SER A 206 30.72 -9.93 19.66
C SER A 206 31.60 -9.34 20.75
N GLN A 207 31.08 -8.46 21.62
CA GLN A 207 31.86 -7.79 22.66
C GLN A 207 31.66 -8.34 24.08
N ASN A 208 30.51 -8.97 24.38
CA ASN A 208 30.16 -9.37 25.75
C ASN A 208 29.80 -10.87 25.86
N SER A 209 30.80 -11.70 26.19
CA SER A 209 30.65 -13.17 26.32
C SER A 209 29.87 -13.63 27.57
N ASN A 210 29.63 -12.75 28.55
CA ASN A 210 29.09 -13.15 29.85
C ASN A 210 27.55 -13.09 29.93
N MET A 211 26.87 -12.50 28.94
CA MET A 211 25.39 -12.43 28.85
C MET A 211 24.84 -13.08 27.58
N LEU A 212 25.55 -14.08 27.04
CA LEU A 212 25.24 -14.69 25.75
C LEU A 212 23.82 -15.27 25.67
N GLN A 213 23.33 -15.93 26.74
CA GLN A 213 22.01 -16.55 26.75
C GLN A 213 20.88 -15.51 26.68
N THR A 214 20.92 -14.46 27.50
CA THR A 214 19.92 -13.39 27.47
C THR A 214 19.91 -12.66 26.13
N LEU A 215 21.10 -12.44 25.55
CA LEU A 215 21.24 -11.78 24.26
C LEU A 215 20.72 -12.65 23.10
N GLU A 216 20.92 -13.97 23.20
CA GLU A 216 20.40 -14.94 22.23
C GLU A 216 18.86 -15.04 22.28
N GLU A 217 18.27 -15.04 23.48
CA GLU A 217 16.81 -14.99 23.64
C GLU A 217 16.20 -13.71 23.06
N GLN A 218 16.82 -12.56 23.33
CA GLN A 218 16.39 -11.27 22.75
C GLN A 218 16.52 -11.25 21.22
N MET A 219 17.64 -11.74 20.70
CA MET A 219 17.85 -11.85 19.25
C MET A 219 16.79 -12.74 18.60
N LYS A 220 16.50 -13.90 19.22
CA LYS A 220 15.46 -14.82 18.72
C LYS A 220 14.10 -14.14 18.66
N ARG A 221 13.71 -13.40 19.71
CA ARG A 221 12.44 -12.67 19.73
C ARG A 221 12.35 -11.64 18.59
N LEU A 222 13.36 -10.78 18.46
CA LEU A 222 13.37 -9.73 17.44
C LEU A 222 13.42 -10.30 16.03
N MET A 223 14.17 -11.38 15.81
CA MET A 223 14.22 -12.03 14.51
C MET A 223 12.88 -12.64 14.13
N THR A 224 12.18 -13.29 15.08
CA THR A 224 10.82 -13.81 14.83
C THR A 224 9.88 -12.68 14.43
N GLU A 225 9.85 -11.58 15.19
CA GLU A 225 9.00 -10.43 14.87
C GLU A 225 9.35 -9.80 13.50
N TYR A 226 10.64 -9.65 13.21
CA TYR A 226 11.13 -9.14 11.94
C TYR A 226 10.73 -10.03 10.76
N LEU A 227 10.90 -11.35 10.86
CA LEU A 227 10.56 -12.28 9.78
C LEU A 227 9.05 -12.36 9.57
N SER A 228 8.26 -12.37 10.64
CA SER A 228 6.79 -12.35 10.56
C SER A 228 6.28 -11.08 9.88
N LEU A 229 6.74 -9.91 10.32
CA LEU A 229 6.34 -8.62 9.75
C LEU A 229 6.82 -8.47 8.30
N ARG A 230 8.04 -8.90 8.00
CA ARG A 230 8.57 -8.92 6.64
C ARG A 230 7.73 -9.83 5.73
N GLY A 231 7.33 -11.00 6.22
CA GLY A 231 6.47 -11.92 5.49
C GLY A 231 5.13 -11.29 5.14
N ALA A 232 4.48 -10.63 6.09
CA ALA A 232 3.20 -9.94 5.88
C ALA A 232 3.32 -8.80 4.85
N LEU A 233 4.39 -7.99 4.92
CA LEU A 233 4.63 -6.89 3.98
C LEU A 233 5.05 -7.34 2.58
N LEU A 234 5.54 -8.58 2.43
CA LEU A 234 5.96 -9.16 1.15
C LEU A 234 4.91 -10.10 0.56
N GLU A 235 3.67 -10.04 1.05
CA GLU A 235 2.56 -10.77 0.44
C GLU A 235 2.36 -10.30 -1.02
N THR A 236 2.39 -11.26 -1.95
CA THR A 236 2.50 -10.98 -3.38
C THR A 236 1.31 -10.16 -3.90
N SER A 237 0.08 -10.50 -3.52
CA SER A 237 -1.12 -9.82 -4.01
C SER A 237 -1.16 -8.36 -3.54
N ALA A 238 -0.83 -8.09 -2.28
CA ALA A 238 -0.73 -6.75 -1.73
C ALA A 238 0.38 -5.93 -2.42
N MET A 239 1.54 -6.54 -2.66
CA MET A 239 2.66 -5.92 -3.38
C MET A 239 2.30 -5.55 -4.83
N GLU A 240 1.64 -6.44 -5.55
CA GLU A 240 1.12 -6.17 -6.90
C GLU A 240 0.09 -5.05 -6.87
N GLY A 241 -0.84 -5.06 -5.90
CA GLY A 241 -1.83 -4.00 -5.71
C GLY A 241 -1.18 -2.64 -5.48
N MET A 242 -0.24 -2.53 -4.53
CA MET A 242 0.50 -1.30 -4.26
C MET A 242 1.28 -0.81 -5.49
N SER A 243 1.90 -1.73 -6.24
CA SER A 243 2.60 -1.37 -7.48
C SER A 243 1.66 -0.74 -8.51
N HIS A 244 0.51 -1.37 -8.75
CA HIS A 244 -0.49 -0.84 -9.68
C HIS A 244 -1.07 0.49 -9.22
N LEU A 245 -1.41 0.62 -7.93
CA LEU A 245 -1.89 1.87 -7.34
C LEU A 245 -0.88 3.00 -7.57
N HIS A 246 0.39 2.78 -7.24
CA HIS A 246 1.42 3.81 -7.41
C HIS A 246 1.65 4.19 -8.88
N ALA A 247 1.62 3.23 -9.81
CA ALA A 247 1.72 3.51 -11.24
C ALA A 247 0.50 4.31 -11.76
N ALA A 248 -0.70 3.97 -11.30
CA ALA A 248 -1.92 4.69 -11.63
C ALA A 248 -1.90 6.11 -11.06
N THR A 249 -1.57 6.27 -9.78
CA THR A 249 -1.41 7.60 -9.13
C THR A 249 -0.36 8.44 -9.83
N ALA A 250 0.77 7.84 -10.24
CA ALA A 250 1.79 8.54 -11.01
C ALA A 250 1.25 9.05 -12.36
N THR A 251 0.51 8.20 -13.08
CA THR A 251 -0.12 8.57 -14.36
C THR A 251 -1.15 9.68 -14.15
N TRP A 252 -2.04 9.53 -13.16
CA TRP A 252 -3.08 10.51 -12.82
C TRP A 252 -2.49 11.87 -12.44
N LEU A 253 -1.50 11.92 -11.54
CA LEU A 253 -0.87 13.16 -11.13
C LEU A 253 -0.21 13.90 -12.30
N VAL A 254 0.41 13.16 -13.23
CA VAL A 254 0.94 13.78 -14.46
C VAL A 254 -0.19 14.36 -15.29
N GLN A 255 -1.33 13.67 -15.40
CA GLN A 255 -2.52 14.21 -16.10
C GLN A 255 -3.09 15.46 -15.42
N VAL A 256 -3.09 15.54 -14.09
CA VAL A 256 -3.47 16.74 -13.33
C VAL A 256 -2.53 17.92 -13.66
N VAL A 257 -1.24 17.68 -13.85
CA VAL A 257 -0.27 18.72 -14.21
C VAL A 257 -0.44 19.22 -15.65
N VAL A 258 -0.67 18.31 -16.60
CA VAL A 258 -0.83 18.68 -18.03
C VAL A 258 -2.23 19.18 -18.37
N ASP A 259 -3.16 19.15 -17.43
CA ASP A 259 -4.50 19.72 -17.60
C ASP A 259 -4.46 21.25 -17.51
N GLU A 260 -4.09 21.90 -18.61
CA GLU A 260 -4.02 23.37 -18.77
C GLU A 260 -5.36 24.08 -18.50
N ASP A 261 -6.42 23.30 -18.63
CA ASP A 261 -7.82 23.65 -18.52
C ASP A 261 -8.25 23.88 -17.04
N SER A 262 -7.47 23.39 -16.07
CA SER A 262 -7.75 23.47 -14.63
C SER A 262 -7.82 24.88 -14.00
N ALA A 263 -7.51 25.94 -14.75
CA ALA A 263 -7.49 27.33 -14.27
C ALA A 263 -8.87 28.03 -14.28
N GLU A 264 -9.91 27.41 -14.85
CA GLU A 264 -11.27 27.96 -14.90
C GLU A 264 -12.15 27.41 -13.77
N ASP A 265 -13.10 28.23 -13.27
CA ASP A 265 -14.11 27.77 -12.32
C ASP A 265 -15.00 26.70 -12.97
N ARG A 266 -14.91 25.46 -12.48
CA ARG A 266 -15.59 24.29 -13.04
C ARG A 266 -16.46 23.59 -12.02
N GLU A 267 -17.44 22.85 -12.52
CA GLU A 267 -18.24 21.94 -11.71
C GLU A 267 -17.40 20.76 -11.19
N HIS A 268 -16.47 20.28 -12.03
CA HIS A 268 -15.52 19.21 -11.73
C HIS A 268 -14.12 19.54 -12.25
N TYR A 269 -13.08 19.06 -11.56
CA TYR A 269 -11.67 19.38 -11.83
C TYR A 269 -10.86 18.14 -12.26
N PHE A 270 -11.51 17.03 -12.56
CA PHE A 270 -10.83 15.84 -13.09
C PHE A 270 -10.31 16.07 -14.53
N PRO A 271 -9.17 15.48 -14.95
CA PRO A 271 -8.55 15.74 -16.26
C PRO A 271 -9.43 15.40 -17.48
N GLY A 272 -10.32 14.41 -17.36
CA GLY A 272 -11.37 14.08 -18.34
C GLY A 272 -10.89 13.43 -19.65
N SER A 273 -9.61 13.52 -19.98
CA SER A 273 -8.97 12.86 -21.12
C SER A 273 -7.49 12.62 -20.86
N LEU A 274 -6.92 11.58 -21.48
CA LEU A 274 -5.48 11.33 -21.46
C LEU A 274 -4.81 12.23 -22.50
N ARG A 275 -3.98 13.15 -22.03
CA ARG A 275 -3.18 14.05 -22.88
C ARG A 275 -1.75 13.53 -23.01
N PRO A 276 -1.14 13.65 -24.20
CA PRO A 276 0.25 13.28 -24.39
C PRO A 276 1.16 14.24 -23.61
N VAL A 277 2.14 13.69 -22.92
CA VAL A 277 3.11 14.47 -22.14
C VAL A 277 4.22 14.94 -23.08
N HIS A 278 4.40 16.25 -23.18
CA HIS A 278 5.46 16.85 -23.97
C HIS A 278 6.25 17.83 -23.11
N PHE A 279 7.55 17.61 -22.99
CA PHE A 279 8.44 18.52 -22.29
C PHE A 279 9.08 19.54 -23.26
N PRO A 280 9.40 20.77 -22.81
CA PRO A 280 9.14 21.32 -21.48
C PRO A 280 7.64 21.55 -21.26
N LEU A 281 7.20 21.31 -20.02
CA LEU A 281 5.82 21.51 -19.62
C LEU A 281 5.54 23.02 -19.36
N SER A 282 4.26 23.41 -19.29
CA SER A 282 3.84 24.79 -19.02
C SER A 282 4.49 25.36 -17.76
N GLU A 283 4.88 26.63 -17.79
CA GLU A 283 5.49 27.33 -16.65
C GLU A 283 4.49 27.62 -15.52
N HIS A 284 3.20 27.49 -15.79
CA HIS A 284 2.15 27.67 -14.79
C HIS A 284 1.78 26.33 -14.15
N ALA A 285 1.86 26.25 -12.82
CA ALA A 285 1.29 25.13 -12.07
C ALA A 285 -0.25 25.20 -12.12
N SER A 286 -0.88 24.05 -12.30
CA SER A 286 -2.31 23.91 -12.11
C SER A 286 -2.70 24.30 -10.67
N PRO A 287 -3.74 25.14 -10.47
CA PRO A 287 -4.18 25.53 -9.14
C PRO A 287 -4.72 24.34 -8.33
N THR A 288 -5.13 23.25 -8.98
CA THR A 288 -5.63 22.05 -8.31
C THR A 288 -4.52 21.26 -7.60
N LEU A 289 -3.24 21.51 -7.92
CA LEU A 289 -2.11 20.99 -7.15
C LEU A 289 -2.13 21.48 -5.70
N ALA A 290 -2.80 22.60 -5.41
CA ALA A 290 -2.98 23.11 -4.05
C ALA A 290 -3.93 22.27 -3.20
N CYS A 291 -4.63 21.32 -3.84
CA CYS A 291 -5.55 20.37 -3.22
C CYS A 291 -4.98 18.95 -3.17
N VAL A 292 -3.86 18.69 -3.86
CA VAL A 292 -3.24 17.37 -3.91
C VAL A 292 -2.31 17.22 -2.70
N PRO A 293 -2.55 16.25 -1.79
CA PRO A 293 -1.76 16.12 -0.59
C PRO A 293 -0.37 15.50 -0.86
N GLU A 294 0.61 15.92 -0.09
CA GLU A 294 2.01 15.49 -0.21
C GLU A 294 2.18 13.98 0.05
N PHE A 295 1.35 13.39 0.92
CA PHE A 295 1.46 11.99 1.33
C PHE A 295 1.32 11.00 0.15
N LEU A 296 0.70 11.39 -0.97
CA LEU A 296 0.63 10.54 -2.17
C LEU A 296 2.02 10.23 -2.71
N LEU A 297 2.89 11.24 -2.76
CA LEU A 297 4.28 11.10 -3.20
C LEU A 297 5.16 10.49 -2.11
N GLU A 298 4.87 10.76 -0.83
CA GLU A 298 5.59 10.11 0.28
C GLU A 298 5.33 8.60 0.33
N ASN A 299 4.08 8.18 0.13
CA ASN A 299 3.73 6.77 0.02
C ASN A 299 4.50 6.07 -1.11
N LEU A 300 4.59 6.72 -2.28
CA LEU A 300 5.38 6.23 -3.40
C LEU A 300 6.86 6.08 -3.02
N ALA A 301 7.44 7.08 -2.35
CA ALA A 301 8.84 7.03 -1.92
C ALA A 301 9.10 5.89 -0.93
N SER A 302 8.23 5.74 0.06
CA SER A 302 8.28 4.65 1.05
C SER A 302 8.19 3.29 0.36
N PHE A 303 7.25 3.14 -0.58
CA PHE A 303 7.09 1.90 -1.34
C PHE A 303 8.31 1.56 -2.20
N LEU A 304 8.85 2.52 -2.95
CA LEU A 304 10.06 2.31 -3.76
C LEU A 304 11.28 1.93 -2.91
N THR A 305 11.43 2.58 -1.74
CA THR A 305 12.49 2.26 -0.78
C THR A 305 12.34 0.83 -0.25
N PHE A 306 11.11 0.44 0.11
CA PHE A 306 10.79 -0.90 0.57
C PHE A 306 11.09 -1.97 -0.50
N VAL A 307 10.56 -1.78 -1.72
CA VAL A 307 10.75 -2.70 -2.85
C VAL A 307 12.24 -2.87 -3.15
N ARG A 308 12.97 -1.76 -3.30
CA ARG A 308 14.41 -1.81 -3.56
C ARG A 308 15.16 -2.63 -2.51
N ARG A 309 14.81 -2.46 -1.23
CA ARG A 309 15.52 -3.10 -0.12
C ARG A 309 15.17 -4.58 0.07
N PHE A 310 13.91 -4.96 -0.19
CA PHE A 310 13.41 -6.27 0.21
C PHE A 310 12.93 -7.17 -0.93
N ASN A 311 12.55 -6.59 -2.07
CA ASN A 311 12.07 -7.32 -3.23
C ASN A 311 12.41 -6.59 -4.55
N PRO A 312 13.69 -6.43 -4.89
CA PRO A 312 14.11 -5.70 -6.09
C PRO A 312 13.57 -6.32 -7.39
N ARG A 313 13.12 -7.59 -7.37
CA ARG A 313 12.50 -8.28 -8.51
C ARG A 313 11.24 -7.58 -9.01
N THR A 314 10.45 -6.97 -8.13
CA THR A 314 9.25 -6.21 -8.51
C THR A 314 9.60 -5.06 -9.48
N LEU A 315 10.80 -4.48 -9.36
CA LEU A 315 11.28 -3.43 -10.27
C LEU A 315 11.61 -3.97 -11.66
N GLU A 316 11.96 -5.25 -11.79
CA GLU A 316 12.25 -5.88 -13.09
C GLU A 316 11.00 -6.49 -13.73
N GLU A 317 10.20 -7.26 -12.99
CA GLU A 317 9.09 -8.03 -13.55
C GLU A 317 8.00 -7.15 -14.19
N ASN A 318 7.78 -5.96 -13.63
CA ASN A 318 6.75 -5.01 -14.08
C ASN A 318 7.32 -3.68 -14.57
N ALA A 319 8.61 -3.64 -14.93
CA ALA A 319 9.35 -2.42 -15.17
C ALA A 319 8.66 -1.42 -16.12
N GLU A 320 8.13 -1.88 -17.25
CA GLU A 320 7.50 -0.98 -18.22
C GLU A 320 6.21 -0.34 -17.68
N ARG A 321 5.36 -1.12 -17.01
CA ARG A 321 4.07 -0.64 -16.50
C ARG A 321 4.20 0.12 -15.19
N PHE A 322 5.22 -0.20 -14.39
CA PHE A 322 5.44 0.39 -13.09
C PHE A 322 6.43 1.56 -13.14
N LEU A 323 7.62 1.36 -13.72
CA LEU A 323 8.68 2.37 -13.69
C LEU A 323 8.47 3.50 -14.71
N ASN A 324 7.86 3.27 -15.88
CA ASN A 324 7.64 4.37 -16.85
C ASN A 324 6.74 5.49 -16.28
N PRO A 325 5.55 5.19 -15.71
CA PRO A 325 4.72 6.23 -15.12
C PRO A 325 5.42 6.97 -13.99
N ILE A 326 6.16 6.25 -13.14
CA ILE A 326 6.86 6.85 -12.01
C ILE A 326 8.04 7.72 -12.48
N LEU A 327 8.80 7.28 -13.49
CA LEU A 327 9.86 8.11 -14.05
C LEU A 327 9.29 9.38 -14.68
N THR A 328 8.17 9.26 -15.41
CA THR A 328 7.46 10.43 -15.98
C THR A 328 6.95 11.37 -14.89
N LEU A 329 6.43 10.84 -13.79
CA LEU A 329 6.03 11.62 -12.61
C LEU A 329 7.21 12.37 -12.01
N ILE A 330 8.32 11.69 -11.71
CA ILE A 330 9.50 12.32 -11.13
C ILE A 330 10.01 13.42 -12.06
N LEU A 331 10.12 13.15 -13.36
CA LEU A 331 10.51 14.16 -14.35
C LEU A 331 9.57 15.37 -14.35
N THR A 332 8.25 15.13 -14.31
CA THR A 332 7.21 16.17 -14.34
C THR A 332 7.31 17.11 -13.14
N PHE A 333 7.51 16.58 -11.93
CA PHE A 333 7.59 17.37 -10.70
C PHE A 333 8.99 17.93 -10.42
N MET A 334 10.03 17.36 -11.00
CA MET A 334 11.41 17.86 -10.89
C MET A 334 11.77 18.91 -11.94
N ASP A 335 11.05 18.94 -13.08
CA ASP A 335 11.24 19.89 -14.19
C ASP A 335 11.04 21.36 -13.75
N ALA A 336 10.12 21.63 -12.83
CA ALA A 336 9.89 22.99 -12.32
C ALA A 336 9.56 23.02 -10.82
N PRO A 337 10.20 23.91 -10.03
CA PRO A 337 10.04 23.94 -8.57
C PRO A 337 8.63 24.34 -8.11
N HIS A 338 7.88 25.08 -8.94
CA HIS A 338 6.55 25.56 -8.59
C HIS A 338 5.46 24.47 -8.57
N ARG A 339 5.76 23.23 -9.01
CA ARG A 339 4.81 22.11 -9.01
C ARG A 339 4.85 21.29 -7.71
N MET A 340 5.93 21.42 -6.94
CA MET A 340 6.14 20.75 -5.67
C MET A 340 7.07 21.60 -4.83
N LEU A 341 6.51 22.43 -3.96
CA LEU A 341 7.28 23.47 -3.27
C LEU A 341 8.07 22.94 -2.08
N ASN A 342 7.65 21.85 -1.46
CA ASN A 342 8.39 21.25 -0.35
C ASN A 342 9.77 20.72 -0.81
N PRO A 343 10.90 21.34 -0.38
CA PRO A 343 12.23 20.92 -0.80
C PRO A 343 12.61 19.53 -0.27
N HIS A 344 12.04 19.11 0.86
CA HIS A 344 12.28 17.77 1.42
C HIS A 344 11.62 16.70 0.56
N LEU A 345 10.39 16.95 0.09
CA LEU A 345 9.69 16.05 -0.81
C LEU A 345 10.43 15.94 -2.16
N ARG A 346 10.95 17.05 -2.69
CA ARG A 346 11.83 17.04 -3.87
C ARG A 346 13.10 16.21 -3.67
N ALA A 347 13.76 16.35 -2.52
CA ALA A 347 14.93 15.54 -2.20
C ALA A 347 14.56 14.05 -2.13
N ARG A 348 13.40 13.70 -1.56
CA ARG A 348 12.88 12.32 -1.53
C ARG A 348 12.60 11.78 -2.93
N MET A 349 12.02 12.58 -3.83
CA MET A 349 11.81 12.18 -5.23
C MET A 349 13.14 11.97 -5.98
N ALA A 350 14.17 12.78 -5.69
CA ALA A 350 15.50 12.56 -6.24
C ALA A 350 16.15 11.27 -5.70
N GLU A 351 16.00 10.96 -4.41
CA GLU A 351 16.44 9.69 -3.82
C GLU A 351 15.72 8.49 -4.44
N CYS A 352 14.44 8.63 -4.80
CA CYS A 352 13.69 7.59 -5.48
C CYS A 352 14.32 7.19 -6.83
N LEU A 353 14.97 8.11 -7.55
CA LEU A 353 15.69 7.78 -8.79
C LEU A 353 16.82 6.79 -8.55
N GLU A 354 17.39 6.75 -7.35
CA GLU A 354 18.40 5.76 -7.03
C GLU A 354 17.84 4.35 -7.21
N SER A 355 16.58 4.10 -6.82
CA SER A 355 15.92 2.79 -6.95
C SER A 355 15.81 2.31 -8.40
N PHE A 356 15.93 3.23 -9.36
CA PHE A 356 15.86 2.96 -10.79
C PHE A 356 17.23 2.55 -11.33
N LEU A 357 18.31 2.85 -10.60
CA LEU A 357 19.65 2.50 -11.02
C LEU A 357 19.95 1.03 -10.70
N PRO A 358 20.62 0.32 -11.61
CA PRO A 358 21.13 -1.02 -11.34
C PRO A 358 22.17 -0.96 -10.22
N HIS A 359 22.04 -1.78 -9.16
CA HIS A 359 23.09 -1.81 -8.13
C HIS A 359 24.20 -2.79 -8.56
N PRO A 360 25.50 -2.40 -8.48
CA PRO A 360 26.60 -3.28 -8.89
C PRO A 360 26.65 -4.61 -8.13
N GLU A 361 26.17 -4.65 -6.88
CA GLU A 361 26.11 -5.86 -6.06
C GLU A 361 25.04 -6.85 -6.56
N GLU A 362 23.92 -6.37 -7.12
CA GLU A 362 22.85 -7.20 -7.70
C GLU A 362 23.33 -8.01 -8.92
N ARG A 363 24.43 -7.58 -9.57
CA ARG A 363 25.05 -8.28 -10.70
C ARG A 363 25.87 -9.50 -10.29
N ASN A 364 26.26 -9.59 -9.02
CA ASN A 364 27.12 -10.65 -8.48
C ASN A 364 26.35 -11.67 -7.60
N ASP A 365 25.05 -11.49 -7.42
CA ASP A 365 24.22 -12.21 -6.46
C ASP A 365 23.67 -13.55 -6.97
N LEU A 366 24.55 -14.41 -7.49
CA LEU A 366 24.25 -15.83 -7.76
C LEU A 366 23.96 -16.66 -6.50
N ASN A 367 24.18 -16.10 -5.30
CA ASN A 367 24.05 -16.77 -3.99
C ASN A 367 22.78 -16.42 -3.21
N GLN A 368 21.84 -15.65 -3.78
CA GLN A 368 20.56 -15.41 -3.13
C GLN A 368 19.64 -16.63 -3.25
N LEU A 369 18.83 -16.91 -2.22
CA LEU A 369 17.77 -17.95 -2.23
C LEU A 369 16.76 -17.77 -3.39
N ASN A 370 16.73 -16.59 -4.00
CA ASN A 370 15.92 -16.29 -5.16
C ASN A 370 16.72 -15.31 -6.08
N PRO A 371 17.65 -15.81 -6.93
CA PRO A 371 18.46 -14.95 -7.80
C PRO A 371 17.56 -14.23 -8.80
N ASN A 372 17.69 -12.92 -8.96
CA ASN A 372 16.86 -12.17 -9.92
C ASN A 372 17.17 -12.63 -11.35
N PRO A 373 16.25 -13.35 -12.04
CA PRO A 373 16.55 -13.93 -13.35
C PRO A 373 16.72 -12.86 -14.44
N PHE A 374 16.21 -11.65 -14.20
CA PHE A 374 16.30 -10.49 -15.11
C PHE A 374 17.52 -9.60 -14.84
N GLY A 375 18.23 -9.83 -13.73
CA GLY A 375 19.32 -8.98 -13.29
C GLY A 375 18.84 -7.53 -13.11
N CYS A 376 19.37 -6.61 -13.91
CA CYS A 376 18.97 -5.20 -13.92
C CYS A 376 18.56 -4.70 -15.31
N PHE A 377 18.21 -5.63 -16.20
CA PHE A 377 18.02 -5.35 -17.62
C PHE A 377 16.91 -4.31 -17.87
N HIS A 378 15.75 -4.41 -17.22
CA HIS A 378 14.66 -3.49 -17.54
C HIS A 378 14.89 -2.10 -16.95
N ARG A 379 15.54 -2.00 -15.79
CA ARG A 379 16.03 -0.72 -15.26
C ARG A 379 17.05 -0.07 -16.20
N GLU A 380 18.00 -0.84 -16.75
CA GLU A 380 18.91 -0.32 -17.78
C GLU A 380 18.16 0.12 -19.05
N GLN A 381 17.22 -0.70 -19.54
CA GLN A 381 16.41 -0.38 -20.73
C GLN A 381 15.57 0.88 -20.53
N LEU A 382 15.02 1.12 -19.35
CA LEU A 382 14.21 2.30 -19.04
C LEU A 382 14.94 3.59 -19.43
N PHE A 383 16.21 3.74 -19.06
CA PHE A 383 16.99 4.94 -19.40
C PHE A 383 17.37 5.03 -20.88
N LEU A 384 17.22 3.95 -21.65
CA LEU A 384 17.48 3.92 -23.10
C LEU A 384 16.21 4.16 -23.92
N THR A 385 15.06 3.67 -23.46
CA THR A 385 13.82 3.63 -24.23
C THR A 385 12.79 4.66 -23.78
N HIS A 386 12.85 5.15 -22.53
CA HIS A 386 11.85 6.07 -22.00
C HIS A 386 11.70 7.32 -22.92
N PRO A 387 10.46 7.72 -23.26
CA PRO A 387 10.22 8.83 -24.20
C PRO A 387 10.89 10.14 -23.78
N HIS A 388 10.96 10.38 -22.48
CA HIS A 388 11.49 11.62 -21.88
C HIS A 388 12.88 11.47 -21.26
N ARG A 389 13.62 10.38 -21.57
CA ARG A 389 14.94 10.09 -20.96
C ARG A 389 15.96 11.23 -21.03
N LEU A 390 15.89 12.07 -22.06
CA LEU A 390 16.83 13.19 -22.26
C LEU A 390 16.54 14.38 -21.33
N HIS A 391 15.38 14.41 -20.66
CA HIS A 391 15.02 15.49 -19.73
C HIS A 391 15.57 15.27 -18.32
N VAL A 392 16.07 14.08 -18.00
CA VAL A 392 16.71 13.81 -16.71
C VAL A 392 17.90 14.78 -16.47
N TRP A 393 18.58 15.24 -17.53
CA TRP A 393 19.87 15.98 -17.49
C TRP A 393 19.85 17.45 -17.95
N LYS A 394 18.78 18.21 -17.70
CA LYS A 394 18.91 19.68 -17.79
C LYS A 394 19.36 20.22 -16.42
N PRO A 395 20.61 20.71 -16.28
CA PRO A 395 21.14 21.23 -15.02
C PRO A 395 20.46 22.52 -14.57
#